data_AF-A0A7I8VLA0-F1
#
_entry.id   AF-A0A7I8VLA0-F1
#
_cell.length_a   1.000
_cell.length_b   1.000
_cell.length_c   1.000
_cell.angle_alpha   90.00
_cell.angle_beta   90.00
_cell.angle_gamma   90.00
#
_symmetry.space_group_name_H-M   'P 1'
#
loop_
_entity.id
_entity.type
_entity.pdbx_description
1 polymer ?
#
loop_
_entity_poly.entity_id
_entity_poly.type
_entity_poly.pdbx_seq_one_letter_code
_entity_poly.pdbx_strand_id
1 'polypeptide(L)'
;MNESICSWDSENTSRISANDQLNDSNLEEWQNIQYPTYNKNYLENIRATTERGVPKLYSLFSDKDLVTSSDEEDGCRSRNRLGKFRPDKLSTRRFLTDLQVYTLNERTTERFLDKCYNLISELKSMDKKNTSIKRFRKKLFAFYSEIDKLMKTDKDFWVGDEENVSKVIECVERYVLTRLFCQLFTLSISEFNDEDCKFYHKCHTLKWIEPHHLRCPLRMDNEDVVCQIRKATSTLQRIINKKNPFEMMNCALRAVKFCEKALLASGFEVVCADDLVTVMIYVVLQASPLHVRSTEEFLLNFALPCRIERGQEAYCFATLVSCIK
;
A
#
# COMPACT_ATOMS: atom_id res chain seq x y z
N MET A 1 -49.04 6.74 -7.05
CA MET A 1 -50.10 6.14 -6.21
C MET A 1 -50.40 4.77 -6.78
N ASN A 2 -50.28 3.60 -6.15
CA ASN A 2 -49.83 3.11 -4.85
C ASN A 2 -49.44 1.63 -5.14
N GLU A 3 -48.25 1.15 -4.75
CA GLU A 3 -48.01 0.31 -3.56
C GLU A 3 -48.86 -0.96 -3.43
N SER A 4 -48.19 -2.12 -3.48
CA SER A 4 -48.53 -3.44 -2.92
C SER A 4 -47.29 -4.32 -3.21
N ILE A 5 -46.30 -4.55 -2.34
CA ILE A 5 -46.24 -5.14 -0.98
C ILE A 5 -47.01 -6.47 -0.88
N CYS A 6 -46.29 -7.58 -1.11
CA CYS A 6 -46.58 -8.92 -0.60
C CYS A 6 -45.30 -9.40 0.12
N SER A 7 -45.29 -9.47 1.44
CA SER A 7 -45.70 -10.64 2.26
C SER A 7 -44.71 -11.79 2.10
N TRP A 8 -43.73 -11.82 3.01
CA TRP A 8 -43.03 -13.03 3.42
C TRP A 8 -43.09 -13.09 4.94
N ASP A 9 -43.47 -14.27 5.42
CA ASP A 9 -44.22 -14.50 6.64
C ASP A 9 -43.43 -14.46 7.95
N SER A 10 -44.16 -14.01 8.97
CA SER A 10 -43.85 -13.84 10.39
C SER A 10 -43.62 -15.13 11.18
N GLU A 11 -43.35 -16.27 10.52
CA GLU A 11 -43.24 -17.57 11.20
C GLU A 11 -41.80 -18.08 11.37
N ASN A 12 -40.81 -17.42 10.76
CA ASN A 12 -39.40 -17.78 10.98
C ASN A 12 -38.74 -17.01 12.14
N THR A 13 -39.40 -15.97 12.66
CA THR A 13 -38.89 -15.13 13.75
C THR A 13 -39.11 -15.75 15.14
N SER A 14 -39.95 -16.79 15.24
CA SER A 14 -40.29 -17.45 16.52
C SER A 14 -39.37 -18.63 16.87
N ARG A 15 -38.50 -19.07 15.95
CA ARG A 15 -37.55 -20.18 16.19
C ARG A 15 -36.12 -19.76 16.51
N ILE A 16 -35.81 -18.46 16.40
CA ILE A 16 -34.50 -17.90 16.78
C ILE A 16 -34.52 -17.35 18.22
N SER A 17 -35.68 -17.27 18.88
CA SER A 17 -35.81 -16.66 20.21
C SER A 17 -35.69 -17.62 21.40
N ALA A 18 -35.14 -18.84 21.23
CA ALA A 18 -35.13 -19.84 22.31
C ALA A 18 -33.77 -20.44 22.66
N ASN A 19 -32.69 -20.16 21.93
CA ASN A 19 -31.34 -20.57 22.32
C ASN A 19 -30.36 -19.57 21.72
N ASP A 20 -30.07 -18.51 22.48
CA ASP A 20 -28.78 -17.83 22.53
C ASP A 20 -28.93 -16.63 23.47
N GLN A 21 -29.03 -16.94 24.77
CA GLN A 21 -28.52 -16.01 25.76
C GLN A 21 -27.00 -16.01 25.60
N LEU A 22 -26.51 -15.26 24.61
CA LEU A 22 -25.11 -14.88 24.51
C LEU A 22 -24.81 -14.03 25.75
N ASN A 23 -24.23 -14.70 26.72
CA ASN A 23 -23.66 -14.16 27.94
C ASN A 23 -22.86 -12.88 27.62
N ASP A 24 -23.23 -11.75 28.24
CA ASP A 24 -22.54 -10.46 28.16
C ASP A 24 -21.05 -10.54 28.59
N SER A 25 -20.62 -11.67 29.18
CA SER A 25 -19.23 -11.96 29.50
C SER A 25 -18.34 -12.24 28.28
N ASN A 26 -18.90 -12.57 27.10
CA ASN A 26 -18.07 -12.74 25.90
C ASN A 26 -17.60 -11.40 25.32
N LEU A 27 -18.32 -10.28 25.55
CA LEU A 27 -17.96 -8.98 24.99
C LEU A 27 -16.66 -8.41 25.60
N GLU A 28 -16.36 -8.73 26.85
CA GLU A 28 -15.09 -8.40 27.51
C GLU A 28 -13.94 -9.32 27.09
N GLU A 29 -14.25 -10.54 26.61
CA GLU A 29 -13.25 -11.47 26.09
C GLU A 29 -12.77 -11.06 24.68
N TRP A 30 -13.66 -10.49 23.84
CA TRP A 30 -13.30 -9.89 22.54
C TRP A 30 -12.46 -8.59 22.66
N GLN A 31 -12.52 -7.89 23.80
CA GLN A 31 -11.60 -6.80 24.10
C GLN A 31 -10.18 -7.31 24.44
N ASN A 32 -10.05 -8.60 24.79
CA ASN A 32 -8.80 -9.25 25.18
C ASN A 32 -8.19 -10.14 24.09
N ILE A 33 -8.85 -10.33 22.94
CA ILE A 33 -8.22 -10.95 21.77
C ILE A 33 -7.17 -9.98 21.25
N GLN A 34 -5.92 -10.23 21.62
CA GLN A 34 -4.77 -9.52 21.14
C GLN A 34 -4.77 -9.53 19.59
N TYR A 35 -5.16 -8.41 18.98
CA TYR A 35 -4.31 -7.83 17.94
C TYR A 35 -2.86 -8.05 18.39
N PRO A 36 -1.92 -8.47 17.52
CA PRO A 36 -0.50 -8.39 17.90
C PRO A 36 -0.33 -7.00 18.45
N THR A 37 -0.17 -6.92 19.79
CA THR A 37 -0.49 -5.69 20.52
C THR A 37 0.28 -4.61 19.82
N TYR A 38 -0.38 -3.52 19.45
CA TYR A 38 0.30 -2.32 19.00
C TYR A 38 1.01 -1.74 20.22
N ASN A 39 2.01 -2.48 20.67
CA ASN A 39 2.99 -2.09 21.62
C ASN A 39 3.65 -0.86 21.00
N LYS A 40 4.02 0.14 21.79
CA LYS A 40 4.92 1.23 21.33
C LYS A 40 6.11 0.68 20.53
N ASN A 41 6.44 -0.58 20.79
CA ASN A 41 7.34 -1.42 20.04
C ASN A 41 6.99 -1.64 18.56
N TYR A 42 5.80 -1.42 17.97
CA TYR A 42 5.60 -1.65 16.51
C TYR A 42 6.25 -0.55 15.66
N LEU A 43 6.10 0.72 16.05
CA LEU A 43 6.83 1.83 15.43
C LEU A 43 8.32 1.78 15.80
N GLU A 44 8.68 1.33 17.01
CA GLU A 44 10.07 1.07 17.37
C GLU A 44 10.63 -0.19 16.71
N ASN A 45 9.82 -1.17 16.33
CA ASN A 45 10.20 -2.37 15.60
C ASN A 45 10.31 -2.03 14.12
N ILE A 46 9.47 -1.17 13.56
CA ILE A 46 9.68 -0.57 12.23
C ILE A 46 10.98 0.24 12.24
N ARG A 47 11.25 1.03 13.29
CA ARG A 47 12.53 1.73 13.45
C ARG A 47 13.71 0.76 13.62
N ALA A 48 13.59 -0.26 14.45
CA ALA A 48 14.63 -1.24 14.76
C ALA A 48 14.90 -2.21 13.58
N THR A 49 13.87 -2.57 12.80
CA THR A 49 13.97 -3.35 11.56
C THR A 49 14.52 -2.52 10.39
N THR A 50 14.48 -1.17 10.47
CA THR A 50 15.25 -0.29 9.58
C THR A 50 16.69 -0.03 10.06
N GLU A 51 17.03 -0.33 11.31
CA GLU A 51 18.36 -0.11 11.89
C GLU A 51 19.23 -1.36 11.94
N ARG A 52 18.64 -2.56 11.96
CA ARG A 52 19.32 -3.85 11.85
C ARG A 52 18.73 -4.57 10.65
N GLY A 53 19.56 -4.94 9.67
CA GLY A 53 19.15 -5.76 8.53
C GLY A 53 18.17 -6.86 8.93
N VAL A 54 17.14 -7.00 8.11
CA VAL A 54 15.89 -7.76 8.31
C VAL A 54 16.06 -9.08 9.11
N PRO A 55 15.21 -9.29 10.12
CA PRO A 55 14.39 -10.51 10.14
C PRO A 55 12.93 -10.18 9.81
N LYS A 56 12.33 -11.02 8.98
CA LYS A 56 11.00 -10.91 8.38
C LYS A 56 9.91 -10.68 9.45
N LEU A 57 9.13 -9.59 9.36
CA LEU A 57 7.82 -9.52 10.04
C LEU A 57 6.87 -10.65 9.56
N TYR A 58 7.17 -11.27 8.42
CA TYR A 58 6.54 -12.49 7.92
C TYR A 58 7.05 -13.79 8.55
N SER A 59 8.22 -13.84 9.21
CA SER A 59 8.69 -15.09 9.86
C SER A 59 8.00 -15.37 11.19
N LEU A 60 7.15 -14.46 11.68
CA LEU A 60 6.22 -14.74 12.77
C LEU A 60 4.94 -15.45 12.30
N PHE A 61 4.72 -15.55 10.98
CA PHE A 61 3.46 -16.04 10.39
C PHE A 61 3.64 -16.92 9.14
N SER A 62 4.85 -17.46 8.91
CA SER A 62 5.10 -18.36 7.80
C SER A 62 5.93 -19.54 8.29
N ASP A 63 5.35 -20.73 8.20
CA ASP A 63 6.05 -21.98 8.38
C ASP A 63 7.27 -22.06 7.47
N LYS A 64 8.29 -22.72 8.02
CA LYS A 64 9.61 -22.93 7.47
C LYS A 64 9.48 -23.71 6.17
N ASP A 65 9.99 -23.12 5.10
CA ASP A 65 10.93 -23.74 4.15
C ASP A 65 10.87 -22.95 2.85
N LEU A 66 11.93 -22.18 2.58
CA LEU A 66 12.50 -21.95 1.24
C LEU A 66 13.66 -20.96 1.36
N VAL A 67 14.82 -21.59 1.45
CA VAL A 67 16.15 -21.24 0.91
C VAL A 67 16.46 -19.75 0.73
N THR A 68 17.46 -19.37 1.51
CA THR A 68 18.29 -18.18 1.48
C THR A 68 19.05 -18.02 0.15
N SER A 69 19.02 -16.82 -0.42
CA SER A 69 20.18 -16.23 -1.08
C SER A 69 20.50 -14.91 -0.38
N SER A 70 21.60 -14.95 0.35
CA SER A 70 22.27 -13.88 1.07
C SER A 70 22.56 -12.67 0.19
N ASP A 71 22.26 -11.48 0.69
CA ASP A 71 23.03 -10.27 0.41
C ASP A 71 22.98 -9.39 1.66
N GLU A 72 24.17 -9.04 2.15
CA GLU A 72 24.46 -8.33 3.38
C GLU A 72 24.03 -6.85 3.28
N GLU A 73 23.29 -6.33 4.28
CA GLU A 73 23.09 -4.89 4.45
C GLU A 73 23.30 -4.44 5.90
N ASP A 74 24.35 -3.64 6.05
CA ASP A 74 24.77 -2.96 7.27
C ASP A 74 23.82 -1.84 7.72
N GLY A 75 23.65 -1.76 9.04
CA GLY A 75 22.61 -1.01 9.75
C GLY A 75 22.72 0.52 9.74
N CYS A 76 21.55 1.16 9.82
CA CYS A 76 21.41 2.61 9.98
C CYS A 76 21.82 3.05 11.39
N ARG A 77 23.12 3.30 11.64
CA ARG A 77 23.59 3.96 12.88
C ARG A 77 23.27 5.46 12.85
N SER A 78 22.42 5.89 13.78
CA SER A 78 22.25 7.31 14.10
C SER A 78 23.50 7.84 14.81
N ARG A 79 24.26 8.71 14.15
CA ARG A 79 25.18 9.65 14.82
C ARG A 79 24.91 11.03 14.27
N ASN A 80 24.57 11.95 15.17
CA ASN A 80 24.53 13.37 14.93
C ASN A 80 25.86 13.84 14.34
N ARG A 81 25.90 14.02 13.03
CA ARG A 81 26.83 14.93 12.35
C ARG A 81 26.10 15.54 11.17
N LEU A 82 26.01 16.88 11.17
CA LEU A 82 25.83 17.67 9.95
C LEU A 82 26.83 17.16 8.91
N GLY A 83 26.36 16.72 7.73
CA GLY A 83 27.27 16.22 6.70
C GLY A 83 26.56 15.71 5.46
N LYS A 84 26.73 16.49 4.38
CA LYS A 84 26.67 16.22 2.93
C LYS A 84 26.04 14.91 2.41
N PHE A 85 25.42 15.06 1.24
CA PHE A 85 25.04 14.02 0.28
C PHE A 85 25.80 12.70 0.46
N ARG A 86 25.07 11.62 0.79
CA ARG A 86 25.64 10.25 0.85
C ARG A 86 24.99 9.37 -0.22
N PRO A 87 25.74 8.99 -1.27
CA PRO A 87 25.26 8.13 -2.37
C PRO A 87 25.10 6.64 -1.99
N ASP A 88 25.32 6.25 -0.73
CA ASP A 88 25.36 4.85 -0.29
C ASP A 88 24.02 4.18 0.02
N LYS A 89 22.89 4.89 -0.06
CA LYS A 89 21.58 4.26 0.09
C LYS A 89 21.07 3.80 -1.28
N LEU A 90 20.73 2.53 -1.43
CA LEU A 90 20.16 1.93 -2.66
C LEU A 90 18.99 2.74 -3.26
N SER A 91 18.17 3.37 -2.41
CA SER A 91 17.10 4.29 -2.87
C SER A 91 17.62 5.58 -3.50
N THR A 92 18.77 6.10 -3.05
CA THR A 92 19.45 7.23 -3.71
C THR A 92 20.08 6.77 -5.02
N ARG A 93 20.72 5.59 -5.06
CA ARG A 93 21.33 5.05 -6.29
C ARG A 93 20.28 4.77 -7.36
N ARG A 94 19.18 4.09 -7.02
CA ARG A 94 18.05 3.87 -7.94
C ARG A 94 17.43 5.17 -8.42
N PHE A 95 17.22 6.14 -7.51
CA PHE A 95 16.73 7.46 -7.91
C PHE A 95 17.70 8.16 -8.87
N LEU A 96 19.01 8.11 -8.62
CA LEU A 96 20.01 8.69 -9.50
C LEU A 96 20.01 8.00 -10.87
N THR A 97 19.95 6.67 -10.93
CA THR A 97 19.85 5.93 -12.19
C THR A 97 18.57 6.29 -12.95
N ASP A 98 17.42 6.30 -12.26
CA ASP A 98 16.14 6.68 -12.84
C ASP A 98 16.16 8.13 -13.33
N LEU A 99 16.79 9.05 -12.59
CA LEU A 99 16.88 10.46 -12.95
C LEU A 99 17.82 10.66 -14.13
N GLN A 100 19.01 10.06 -14.11
CA GLN A 100 20.04 10.15 -15.16
C GLN A 100 19.56 9.65 -16.52
N VAL A 101 18.57 8.76 -16.57
CA VAL A 101 17.89 8.37 -17.82
C VAL A 101 17.16 9.55 -18.47
N TYR A 102 16.70 10.52 -17.67
CA TYR A 102 15.97 11.70 -18.12
C TYR A 102 16.80 13.00 -18.03
N THR A 103 17.80 13.05 -17.14
CA THR A 103 18.69 14.19 -16.92
C THR A 103 20.04 13.95 -17.59
N LEU A 104 20.31 14.70 -18.67
CA LEU A 104 21.55 14.62 -19.45
C LEU A 104 22.77 15.28 -18.76
N ASN A 105 22.64 15.85 -17.55
CA ASN A 105 23.74 16.58 -16.88
C ASN A 105 23.85 16.29 -15.37
N GLU A 106 25.08 16.00 -14.92
CA GLU A 106 25.44 15.70 -13.52
C GLU A 106 25.16 16.90 -12.60
N ARG A 107 25.45 18.13 -13.07
CA ARG A 107 25.24 19.37 -12.31
C ARG A 107 23.76 19.66 -12.01
N THR A 108 22.89 19.39 -12.97
CA THR A 108 21.43 19.53 -12.80
C THR A 108 20.93 18.54 -11.76
N THR A 109 21.43 17.30 -11.82
CA THR A 109 21.08 16.23 -10.89
C THR A 109 21.45 16.57 -9.44
N GLU A 110 22.63 17.15 -9.21
CA GLU A 110 23.05 17.62 -7.87
C GLU A 110 22.14 18.73 -7.32
N ARG A 111 21.82 19.74 -8.14
CA ARG A 111 20.91 20.83 -7.74
C ARG A 111 19.51 20.31 -7.39
N PHE A 112 19.01 19.33 -8.15
CA PHE A 112 17.74 18.66 -7.86
C PHE A 112 17.77 17.93 -6.54
N LEU A 113 18.85 17.20 -6.28
CA LEU A 113 19.04 16.50 -5.03
C LEU A 113 19.06 17.47 -3.85
N ASP A 114 19.83 18.55 -3.92
CA ASP A 114 19.89 19.56 -2.86
C ASP A 114 18.51 20.13 -2.53
N LYS A 115 17.71 20.48 -3.56
CA LYS A 115 16.32 20.90 -3.38
C LYS A 115 15.47 19.81 -2.69
N CYS A 116 15.60 18.55 -3.11
CA CYS A 116 14.89 17.43 -2.47
C CYS A 116 15.33 17.21 -1.02
N TYR A 117 16.63 17.32 -0.72
CA TYR A 117 17.16 17.19 0.63
C TYR A 117 16.66 18.30 1.54
N ASN A 118 16.64 19.53 1.07
CA ASN A 118 16.12 20.67 1.81
C ASN A 118 14.64 20.47 2.15
N LEU A 119 13.81 20.06 1.19
CA LEU A 119 12.41 19.71 1.45
C LEU A 119 12.28 18.57 2.47
N ILE A 120 13.02 17.48 2.29
CA ILE A 120 12.96 16.33 3.20
C ILE A 120 13.36 16.74 4.61
N SER A 121 14.39 17.57 4.75
CA SER A 121 14.84 18.10 6.04
C SER A 121 13.78 18.98 6.68
N GLU A 122 13.19 19.88 5.89
CA GLU A 122 12.11 20.76 6.35
C GLU A 122 10.89 19.94 6.81
N LEU A 123 10.41 19.00 6.00
CA LEU A 123 9.28 18.14 6.32
C LEU A 123 9.56 17.24 7.53
N LYS A 124 10.79 16.75 7.70
CA LYS A 124 11.19 15.99 8.89
C LYS A 124 11.22 16.82 10.17
N SER A 125 11.55 18.10 10.06
CA SER A 125 11.55 19.04 11.18
C SER A 125 10.14 19.48 11.59
N MET A 126 9.13 19.24 10.75
CA MET A 126 7.75 19.58 11.10
C MET A 126 7.24 18.73 12.26
N ASP A 127 6.63 19.40 13.22
CA ASP A 127 6.29 18.83 14.52
C ASP A 127 5.24 17.72 14.39
N LYS A 128 5.57 16.51 14.88
CA LYS A 128 4.76 15.31 14.67
C LYS A 128 3.39 15.35 15.36
N LYS A 129 3.27 16.17 16.41
CA LYS A 129 2.07 16.27 17.25
C LYS A 129 1.06 17.31 16.78
N ASN A 130 1.46 18.25 15.91
CA ASN A 130 0.65 19.43 15.58
C ASN A 130 0.51 19.68 14.07
N THR A 131 1.01 18.75 13.24
CA THR A 131 0.99 18.92 11.79
C THR A 131 -0.08 18.03 11.17
N SER A 132 -1.17 18.64 10.71
CA SER A 132 -2.22 17.98 9.93
C SER A 132 -1.68 17.47 8.59
N ILE A 133 -2.19 16.31 8.12
CA ILE A 133 -1.94 15.73 6.78
C ILE A 133 -2.08 16.80 5.69
N LYS A 134 -3.09 17.67 5.80
CA LYS A 134 -3.35 18.77 4.86
C LYS A 134 -2.15 19.72 4.71
N ARG A 135 -1.43 20.00 5.80
CA ARG A 135 -0.27 20.91 5.79
C ARG A 135 0.94 20.25 5.11
N PHE A 136 1.19 18.96 5.38
CA PHE A 136 2.22 18.18 4.69
C PHE A 136 1.95 18.14 3.19
N ARG A 137 0.72 17.76 2.82
CA ARG A 137 0.26 17.72 1.44
C ARG A 137 0.46 19.06 0.75
N LYS A 138 0.03 20.18 1.36
CA LYS A 138 0.19 21.51 0.77
C LYS A 138 1.65 21.84 0.46
N LYS A 139 2.59 21.56 1.39
CA LYS A 139 4.02 21.83 1.16
C LYS A 139 4.61 20.91 0.08
N LEU A 140 4.28 19.63 0.10
CA LEU A 140 4.76 18.65 -0.88
C LEU A 140 4.34 19.03 -2.30
N PHE A 141 3.06 19.36 -2.50
CA PHE A 141 2.54 19.73 -3.81
C PHE A 141 2.99 21.12 -4.28
N ALA A 142 3.20 22.06 -3.35
CA ALA A 142 3.83 23.34 -3.67
C ALA A 142 5.26 23.13 -4.22
N PHE A 143 6.02 22.20 -3.63
CA PHE A 143 7.35 21.84 -4.11
C PHE A 143 7.33 21.20 -5.51
N TYR A 144 6.41 20.26 -5.78
CA TYR A 144 6.27 19.72 -7.15
C TYR A 144 5.95 20.80 -8.17
N SER A 145 5.09 21.76 -7.81
CA SER A 145 4.75 22.89 -8.66
C SER A 145 5.93 23.85 -8.86
N GLU A 146 6.77 24.05 -7.85
CA GLU A 146 8.00 24.85 -7.94
C GLU A 146 9.00 24.19 -8.91
N ILE A 147 9.21 22.88 -8.77
CA ILE A 147 10.09 22.11 -9.66
C ILE A 147 9.60 22.14 -11.11
N ASP A 148 8.31 21.93 -11.33
CA ASP A 148 7.70 21.97 -12.67
C ASP A 148 7.92 23.33 -13.35
N LYS A 149 7.70 24.43 -12.61
CA LYS A 149 7.95 25.79 -13.10
C LYS A 149 9.42 26.00 -13.41
N LEU A 150 10.30 25.62 -12.49
CA LEU A 150 11.74 25.82 -12.65
C LEU A 150 12.28 25.11 -13.89
N MET A 151 11.84 23.87 -14.15
CA MET A 151 12.23 23.13 -15.35
C MET A 151 11.75 23.78 -16.65
N LYS A 152 10.61 24.48 -16.62
CA LYS A 152 10.05 25.15 -17.80
C LYS A 152 10.63 26.53 -18.05
N THR A 153 10.99 27.27 -16.99
CA THR A 153 11.44 28.66 -17.11
C THR A 153 12.95 28.81 -17.21
N ASP A 154 13.70 27.97 -16.50
CA ASP A 154 15.15 28.13 -16.36
C ASP A 154 15.89 27.08 -17.22
N LYS A 155 16.33 27.54 -18.39
CA LYS A 155 17.09 26.72 -19.36
C LYS A 155 18.50 26.37 -18.88
N ASP A 156 19.04 27.12 -17.90
CA ASP A 156 20.33 26.79 -17.28
C ASP A 156 20.15 25.71 -16.21
N PHE A 157 18.95 25.59 -15.64
CA PHE A 157 18.59 24.55 -14.70
C PHE A 157 18.23 23.24 -15.41
N TRP A 158 17.37 23.29 -16.44
CA TRP A 158 16.88 22.12 -17.16
C TRP A 158 17.22 22.18 -18.65
N VAL A 159 17.97 21.17 -19.12
CA VAL A 159 18.45 21.04 -20.51
C VAL A 159 17.76 19.86 -21.23
N GLY A 160 16.77 19.22 -20.61
CA GLY A 160 16.05 18.09 -21.19
C GLY A 160 14.77 18.48 -21.93
N ASP A 161 14.14 17.51 -22.58
CA ASP A 161 12.88 17.73 -23.28
C ASP A 161 11.73 18.03 -22.31
N GLU A 162 10.81 18.90 -22.72
CA GLU A 162 9.60 19.22 -21.94
C GLU A 162 8.74 17.98 -21.67
N GLU A 163 8.75 17.00 -22.57
CA GLU A 163 8.04 15.72 -22.42
C GLU A 163 8.55 14.88 -21.25
N ASN A 164 9.81 15.07 -20.84
CA ASN A 164 10.42 14.32 -19.75
C ASN A 164 10.19 14.97 -18.38
N VAL A 165 9.70 16.22 -18.34
CA VAL A 165 9.41 16.96 -17.09
C VAL A 165 8.46 16.17 -16.19
N SER A 166 7.38 15.60 -16.74
CA SER A 166 6.44 14.79 -15.96
C SER A 166 7.10 13.54 -15.37
N LYS A 167 7.95 12.85 -16.15
CA LYS A 167 8.68 11.66 -15.68
C LYS A 167 9.67 11.99 -14.57
N VAL A 168 10.32 13.14 -14.66
CA VAL A 168 11.22 13.63 -13.60
C VAL A 168 10.46 13.90 -12.31
N ILE A 169 9.29 14.55 -12.38
CA ILE A 169 8.44 14.79 -11.21
C ILE A 169 8.03 13.47 -10.56
N GLU A 170 7.70 12.45 -11.35
CA GLU A 170 7.41 11.11 -10.82
C GLU A 170 8.62 10.45 -10.12
N CYS A 171 9.83 10.62 -10.66
CA CYS A 171 11.04 10.15 -9.98
C CYS A 171 11.24 10.89 -8.64
N VAL A 172 11.02 12.21 -8.63
CA VAL A 172 11.14 13.04 -7.43
C VAL A 172 10.10 12.61 -6.38
N GLU A 173 8.86 12.34 -6.78
CA GLU A 173 7.82 11.76 -5.92
C GLU A 173 8.31 10.48 -5.27
N ARG A 174 8.78 9.52 -6.08
CA ARG A 174 9.27 8.23 -5.59
C ARG A 174 10.37 8.41 -4.55
N TYR A 175 11.32 9.30 -4.80
CA TYR A 175 12.44 9.56 -3.89
C TYR A 175 12.01 10.21 -2.58
N VAL A 176 11.26 11.31 -2.66
CA VAL A 176 10.83 12.08 -1.48
C VAL A 176 9.91 11.23 -0.60
N LEU A 177 8.92 10.56 -1.19
CA LEU A 177 7.96 9.76 -0.42
C LEU A 177 8.59 8.52 0.19
N THR A 178 9.52 7.85 -0.50
CA THR A 178 10.26 6.72 0.10
C THR A 178 11.01 7.15 1.36
N ARG A 179 11.55 8.37 1.39
CA ARG A 179 12.33 8.91 2.52
C ARG A 179 11.46 9.45 3.66
N LEU A 180 10.25 9.87 3.34
CA LEU A 180 9.28 10.41 4.30
C LEU A 180 8.23 9.37 4.72
N PHE A 181 8.25 8.17 4.12
CA PHE A 181 7.22 7.14 4.30
C PHE A 181 6.88 6.89 5.76
N CYS A 182 7.87 6.61 6.60
CA CYS A 182 7.61 6.32 8.01
C CYS A 182 6.90 7.47 8.74
N GLN A 183 7.20 8.72 8.40
CA GLN A 183 6.57 9.88 9.02
C GLN A 183 5.16 10.11 8.50
N LEU A 184 4.99 10.09 7.17
CA LEU A 184 3.70 10.36 6.52
C LEU A 184 2.70 9.22 6.78
N PHE A 185 3.16 7.97 6.71
CA PHE A 185 2.31 6.80 6.96
C PHE A 185 1.87 6.70 8.42
N THR A 186 2.69 7.16 9.38
CA THR A 186 2.28 7.25 10.79
C THR A 186 1.08 8.19 10.98
N LEU A 187 0.97 9.25 10.17
CA LEU A 187 -0.19 10.15 10.21
C LEU A 187 -1.45 9.41 9.74
N SER A 188 -1.34 8.66 8.64
CA SER A 188 -2.44 7.85 8.12
C SER A 188 -2.88 6.78 9.14
N ILE A 189 -1.93 6.05 9.74
CA ILE A 189 -2.24 5.07 10.80
C ILE A 189 -2.94 5.75 11.98
N SER A 190 -2.47 6.92 12.42
CA SER A 190 -3.06 7.62 13.57
C SER A 190 -4.53 7.99 13.37
N GLU A 191 -5.00 8.12 12.13
CA GLU A 191 -6.38 8.50 11.80
C GLU A 191 -7.25 7.29 11.44
N PHE A 192 -6.68 6.25 10.81
CA PHE A 192 -7.44 5.14 10.23
C PHE A 192 -7.18 3.76 10.87
N ASN A 193 -6.50 3.72 12.02
CA ASN A 193 -6.16 2.48 12.71
C ASN A 193 -7.39 1.63 13.07
N ASP A 194 -8.49 2.26 13.51
CA ASP A 194 -9.68 1.54 13.94
C ASP A 194 -10.38 0.86 12.77
N GLU A 195 -10.42 1.50 11.60
CA GLU A 195 -10.94 0.91 10.37
C GLU A 195 -10.04 -0.21 9.85
N ASP A 196 -8.72 -0.06 9.96
CA ASP A 196 -7.77 -1.11 9.61
C ASP A 196 -7.94 -2.36 10.49
N CYS A 197 -8.15 -2.16 11.79
CA CYS A 197 -8.50 -3.23 12.71
C CYS A 197 -9.85 -3.87 12.33
N LYS A 198 -10.91 -3.10 12.17
CA LYS A 198 -12.23 -3.64 11.78
C LYS A 198 -12.15 -4.48 10.51
N PHE A 199 -11.41 -4.00 9.50
CA PHE A 199 -11.19 -4.73 8.26
C PHE A 199 -10.43 -6.05 8.49
N TYR A 200 -9.33 -6.02 9.25
CA TYR A 200 -8.54 -7.20 9.54
C TYR A 200 -9.36 -8.28 10.27
N HIS A 201 -10.12 -7.90 11.29
CA HIS A 201 -11.03 -8.82 11.98
C HIS A 201 -12.10 -9.38 11.06
N LYS A 202 -12.75 -8.53 10.26
CA LYS A 202 -13.75 -8.96 9.28
C LYS A 202 -13.18 -10.01 8.32
N CYS A 203 -11.98 -9.79 7.78
CA CYS A 203 -11.31 -10.77 6.93
C CYS A 203 -11.03 -12.08 7.67
N HIS A 204 -10.58 -12.00 8.93
CA HIS A 204 -10.29 -13.19 9.73
C HIS A 204 -11.54 -14.03 10.04
N THR A 205 -12.64 -13.39 10.41
CA THR A 205 -13.93 -14.06 10.65
C THR A 205 -14.48 -14.71 9.39
N LEU A 206 -14.19 -14.13 8.22
CA LEU A 206 -14.66 -14.62 6.93
C LEU A 206 -13.66 -15.57 6.23
N LYS A 207 -12.64 -16.08 6.93
CA LYS A 207 -11.65 -17.00 6.35
C LYS A 207 -12.21 -18.34 5.90
N TRP A 208 -13.36 -18.75 6.44
CA TRP A 208 -14.06 -19.97 6.03
C TRP A 208 -14.68 -19.86 4.63
N ILE A 209 -14.77 -18.65 4.05
CA ILE A 209 -15.33 -18.45 2.71
C ILE A 209 -14.45 -19.12 1.66
N GLU A 210 -14.99 -20.16 1.06
CA GLU A 210 -14.47 -20.79 -0.16
C GLU A 210 -14.94 -20.09 -1.45
N PRO A 211 -14.26 -20.31 -2.60
CA PRO A 211 -14.57 -19.63 -3.87
C PRO A 211 -16.02 -19.77 -4.34
N HIS A 212 -16.64 -20.94 -4.14
CA HIS A 212 -17.99 -21.23 -4.60
C HIS A 212 -19.07 -20.36 -3.91
N HIS A 213 -18.84 -19.93 -2.66
CA HIS A 213 -19.74 -19.00 -1.96
C HIS A 213 -19.78 -17.61 -2.63
N LEU A 214 -18.68 -17.20 -3.25
CA LEU A 214 -18.55 -15.92 -3.96
C LEU A 214 -18.95 -16.03 -5.43
N ARG A 215 -19.45 -17.19 -5.87
CA ARG A 215 -19.64 -17.54 -7.30
C ARG A 215 -18.36 -17.31 -8.12
N CYS A 216 -17.22 -17.49 -7.48
CA CYS A 216 -15.92 -17.26 -8.07
C CYS A 216 -15.62 -18.41 -9.04
N PRO A 217 -15.41 -18.17 -10.34
CA PRO A 217 -15.31 -19.23 -11.33
C PRO A 217 -13.89 -19.83 -11.41
N LEU A 218 -13.27 -20.08 -10.26
CA LEU A 218 -11.93 -20.65 -10.16
C LEU A 218 -11.97 -22.18 -10.16
N ARG A 219 -11.16 -22.77 -11.02
CA ARG A 219 -10.89 -24.21 -11.03
C ARG A 219 -9.77 -24.55 -10.04
N MET A 220 -10.14 -24.69 -8.76
CA MET A 220 -9.19 -24.96 -7.67
C MET A 220 -8.55 -26.36 -7.74
N ASP A 221 -9.04 -27.23 -8.63
CA ASP A 221 -8.41 -28.50 -9.02
C ASP A 221 -7.11 -28.30 -9.83
N ASN A 222 -6.95 -27.14 -10.47
CA ASN A 222 -5.76 -26.83 -11.26
C ASN A 222 -4.67 -26.17 -10.39
N GLU A 223 -3.50 -26.82 -10.30
CA GLU A 223 -2.33 -26.32 -9.56
C GLU A 223 -1.87 -24.93 -10.04
N ASP A 224 -1.99 -24.63 -11.34
CA ASP A 224 -1.62 -23.33 -11.89
C ASP A 224 -2.51 -22.22 -11.33
N VAL A 225 -3.82 -22.48 -11.21
CA VAL A 225 -4.79 -21.55 -10.64
C VAL A 225 -4.43 -21.25 -9.18
N VAL A 226 -4.21 -22.30 -8.38
CA VAL A 226 -3.79 -22.17 -6.97
C VAL A 226 -2.47 -21.39 -6.86
N CYS A 227 -1.51 -21.64 -7.76
CA CYS A 227 -0.24 -20.94 -7.81
C CYS A 227 -0.41 -19.44 -8.12
N GLN A 228 -1.26 -19.06 -9.08
CA GLN A 228 -1.53 -17.65 -9.36
C GLN A 228 -2.24 -16.95 -8.19
N ILE A 229 -3.23 -17.60 -7.57
CA ILE A 229 -3.91 -17.07 -6.39
C ILE A 229 -2.91 -16.81 -5.27
N ARG A 230 -2.03 -17.77 -4.96
CA ARG A 230 -0.98 -17.60 -3.93
C ARG A 230 -0.05 -16.43 -4.25
N LYS A 231 0.32 -16.23 -5.53
CA LYS A 231 1.12 -15.07 -5.96
C LYS A 231 0.36 -13.75 -5.78
N ALA A 232 -0.93 -13.72 -6.09
CA ALA A 232 -1.78 -12.55 -5.86
C ALA A 232 -1.87 -12.22 -4.36
N THR A 233 -2.16 -13.22 -3.53
CA THR A 233 -2.22 -13.12 -2.06
C THR A 233 -0.92 -12.56 -1.49
N SER A 234 0.23 -13.15 -1.85
CA SER A 234 1.55 -12.70 -1.40
C SER A 234 1.88 -11.27 -1.86
N THR A 235 1.43 -10.89 -3.05
CA THR A 235 1.65 -9.55 -3.59
C THR A 235 0.89 -8.50 -2.76
N LEU A 236 -0.39 -8.73 -2.45
CA LEU A 236 -1.20 -7.82 -1.64
C LEU A 236 -0.72 -7.72 -0.20
N GLN A 237 -0.34 -8.86 0.38
CA GLN A 237 0.30 -8.94 1.69
C GLN A 237 1.52 -7.99 1.81
N ARG A 238 2.28 -7.84 0.73
CA ARG A 238 3.49 -7.01 0.70
C ARG A 238 3.26 -5.57 0.25
N ILE A 239 2.01 -5.11 0.09
CA ILE A 239 1.72 -3.76 -0.42
C ILE A 239 2.40 -2.66 0.40
N ILE A 240 2.35 -2.77 1.73
CA ILE A 240 2.94 -1.78 2.65
C ILE A 240 4.48 -1.73 2.56
N ASN A 241 5.12 -2.83 2.15
CA ASN A 241 6.59 -2.92 2.07
C ASN A 241 7.17 -2.09 0.93
N LYS A 242 6.33 -1.56 0.04
CA LYS A 242 6.74 -0.80 -1.14
C LYS A 242 7.09 0.66 -0.87
N LYS A 243 6.62 1.23 0.25
CA LYS A 243 7.02 2.55 0.80
C LYS A 243 6.89 3.77 -0.13
N ASN A 244 6.36 3.62 -1.35
CA ASN A 244 6.07 4.73 -2.27
C ASN A 244 4.84 4.41 -3.12
N PRO A 245 4.10 5.44 -3.59
CA PRO A 245 2.87 5.24 -4.34
C PRO A 245 3.00 4.40 -5.60
N PHE A 246 4.02 4.67 -6.40
CA PHE A 246 4.25 3.96 -7.66
C PHE A 246 4.35 2.44 -7.45
N GLU A 247 5.17 1.99 -6.49
CA GLU A 247 5.32 0.57 -6.23
C GLU A 247 4.09 -0.07 -5.54
N MET A 248 3.37 0.70 -4.71
CA MET A 248 2.13 0.25 -4.08
C MET A 248 1.03 -0.01 -5.11
N MET A 249 0.82 0.93 -6.03
CA MET A 249 -0.16 0.78 -7.11
C MET A 249 0.24 -0.32 -8.09
N ASN A 250 1.54 -0.46 -8.38
CA ASN A 250 2.04 -1.60 -9.14
C ASN A 250 1.81 -2.95 -8.44
N CYS A 251 1.77 -3.01 -7.11
CA CYS A 251 1.37 -4.24 -6.42
C CYS A 251 -0.10 -4.58 -6.65
N ALA A 252 -0.99 -3.58 -6.61
CA ALA A 252 -2.40 -3.78 -6.95
C ALA A 252 -2.55 -4.28 -8.41
N LEU A 253 -1.87 -3.64 -9.36
CA LEU A 253 -1.86 -4.08 -10.76
C LEU A 253 -1.36 -5.52 -10.91
N ARG A 254 -0.24 -5.88 -10.26
CA ARG A 254 0.30 -7.24 -10.31
C ARG A 254 -0.66 -8.26 -9.72
N ALA A 255 -1.31 -7.94 -8.59
CA ALA A 255 -2.31 -8.81 -7.98
C ALA A 255 -3.49 -9.05 -8.94
N VAL A 256 -4.03 -8.00 -9.56
CA VAL A 256 -5.08 -8.11 -10.57
C VAL A 256 -4.64 -8.98 -11.76
N LYS A 257 -3.43 -8.77 -12.28
CA LYS A 257 -2.88 -9.59 -13.38
C LYS A 257 -2.71 -11.07 -12.99
N PHE A 258 -2.43 -11.37 -11.73
CA PHE A 258 -2.42 -12.75 -11.25
C PHE A 258 -3.84 -13.34 -11.17
N CYS A 259 -4.83 -12.56 -10.75
CA CYS A 259 -6.23 -12.95 -10.79
C CYS A 259 -6.71 -13.22 -12.23
N GLU A 260 -6.38 -12.36 -13.19
CA GLU A 260 -6.67 -12.57 -14.61
C GLU A 260 -6.04 -13.88 -15.12
N LYS A 261 -4.77 -14.13 -14.79
CA LYS A 261 -4.11 -15.39 -15.15
C LYS A 261 -4.76 -16.61 -14.52
N ALA A 262 -5.26 -16.50 -13.29
CA ALA A 262 -5.99 -17.58 -12.62
C ALA A 262 -7.31 -17.91 -13.34
N LEU A 263 -8.01 -16.88 -13.83
CA LEU A 263 -9.23 -17.05 -14.63
C LEU A 263 -8.94 -17.69 -15.98
N LEU A 264 -7.92 -17.20 -16.70
CA LEU A 264 -7.50 -17.81 -17.97
C LEU A 264 -7.11 -19.29 -17.80
N ALA A 265 -6.36 -19.61 -16.73
CA ALA A 265 -6.00 -21.00 -16.39
C ALA A 265 -7.20 -21.87 -15.96
N SER A 266 -8.33 -21.25 -15.60
CA SER A 266 -9.59 -21.93 -15.30
C SER A 266 -10.42 -22.25 -16.55
N GLY A 267 -9.94 -21.87 -17.75
CA GLY A 267 -10.56 -22.19 -19.04
C GLY A 267 -11.31 -21.04 -19.69
N PHE A 268 -11.18 -19.81 -19.17
CA PHE A 268 -11.78 -18.62 -19.76
C PHE A 268 -10.95 -18.10 -20.94
N GLU A 269 -11.59 -17.76 -22.05
CA GLU A 269 -10.91 -17.10 -23.19
C GLU A 269 -10.78 -15.58 -22.99
N VAL A 270 -11.78 -14.96 -22.35
CA VAL A 270 -11.82 -13.53 -22.04
C VAL A 270 -12.24 -13.36 -20.58
N VAL A 271 -11.55 -12.47 -19.87
CA VAL A 271 -11.86 -12.15 -18.47
C VAL A 271 -12.92 -11.06 -18.40
N CYS A 272 -14.06 -11.36 -17.78
CA CYS A 272 -15.07 -10.37 -17.44
C CYS A 272 -14.67 -9.60 -16.17
N ALA A 273 -15.12 -8.34 -16.06
CA ALA A 273 -14.86 -7.52 -14.87
C ALA A 273 -15.52 -8.10 -13.61
N ASP A 274 -16.74 -8.63 -13.71
CA ASP A 274 -17.46 -9.21 -12.56
C ASP A 274 -16.73 -10.45 -12.02
N ASP A 275 -16.27 -11.33 -12.92
CA ASP A 275 -15.46 -12.50 -12.56
C ASP A 275 -14.16 -12.08 -11.88
N LEU A 276 -13.48 -11.07 -12.42
CA LEU A 276 -12.25 -10.54 -11.86
C LEU A 276 -12.45 -9.96 -10.45
N VAL A 277 -13.56 -9.25 -10.23
CA VAL A 277 -13.90 -8.68 -8.92
C VAL A 277 -14.18 -9.77 -7.90
N THR A 278 -14.94 -10.81 -8.25
CA THR A 278 -15.21 -11.93 -7.32
C THR A 278 -13.92 -12.67 -6.91
N VAL A 279 -13.01 -12.90 -7.88
CA VAL A 279 -11.68 -13.44 -7.60
C VAL A 279 -10.86 -12.50 -6.71
N MET A 280 -10.90 -11.20 -6.97
CA MET A 280 -10.14 -10.22 -6.19
C MET A 280 -10.64 -10.14 -4.74
N ILE A 281 -11.97 -10.20 -4.51
CA ILE A 281 -12.55 -10.30 -3.16
C ILE A 281 -12.01 -11.54 -2.44
N TYR A 282 -12.03 -12.70 -3.11
CA TYR A 282 -11.48 -13.94 -2.55
C TYR A 282 -10.00 -13.77 -2.17
N VAL A 283 -9.17 -13.23 -3.07
CA VAL A 283 -7.74 -12.99 -2.82
C VAL A 283 -7.52 -12.02 -1.66
N VAL A 284 -8.34 -10.97 -1.53
CA VAL A 284 -8.26 -10.00 -0.42
C VAL A 284 -8.57 -10.68 0.93
N LEU A 285 -9.60 -11.52 0.99
CA LEU A 285 -9.93 -12.30 2.18
C LEU A 285 -8.76 -13.19 2.61
N GLN A 286 -8.19 -13.94 1.65
CA GLN A 286 -7.03 -14.81 1.90
C GLN A 286 -5.78 -14.02 2.29
N ALA A 287 -5.56 -12.86 1.67
CA ALA A 287 -4.38 -12.04 1.93
C ALA A 287 -4.44 -11.35 3.28
N SER A 288 -5.63 -10.88 3.69
CA SER A 288 -5.86 -10.03 4.87
C SER A 288 -4.80 -8.91 4.95
N PRO A 289 -4.69 -8.04 3.92
CA PRO A 289 -3.62 -7.05 3.83
C PRO A 289 -3.65 -6.10 5.03
N LEU A 290 -2.48 -5.90 5.66
CA LEU A 290 -2.33 -5.04 6.82
C LEU A 290 -2.41 -3.56 6.42
N HIS A 291 -3.02 -2.74 7.28
CA HIS A 291 -3.06 -1.27 7.15
C HIS A 291 -3.61 -0.80 5.80
N VAL A 292 -4.63 -1.47 5.28
CA VAL A 292 -5.14 -1.25 3.93
C VAL A 292 -5.86 0.10 3.79
N ARG A 293 -6.61 0.52 4.80
CA ARG A 293 -7.27 1.84 4.89
C ARG A 293 -6.25 2.95 5.04
N SER A 294 -5.25 2.77 5.90
CA SER A 294 -4.13 3.70 6.00
C SER A 294 -3.33 3.79 4.70
N THR A 295 -3.20 2.69 3.96
CA THR A 295 -2.55 2.65 2.63
C THR A 295 -3.36 3.42 1.59
N GLU A 296 -4.69 3.24 1.56
CA GLU A 296 -5.57 4.03 0.70
C GLU A 296 -5.43 5.52 1.00
N GLU A 297 -5.52 5.92 2.26
CA GLU A 297 -5.42 7.32 2.64
C GLU A 297 -4.05 7.93 2.32
N PHE A 298 -2.97 7.17 2.54
CA PHE A 298 -1.63 7.60 2.17
C PHE A 298 -1.52 7.88 0.67
N LEU A 299 -2.07 7.00 -0.18
CA LEU A 299 -2.07 7.17 -1.62
C LEU A 299 -2.90 8.37 -2.04
N LEU A 300 -4.12 8.50 -1.54
CA LEU A 300 -5.04 9.61 -1.88
C LEU A 300 -4.52 10.99 -1.48
N ASN A 301 -3.66 11.07 -0.45
CA ASN A 301 -3.11 12.34 0.00
C ASN A 301 -1.76 12.71 -0.61
N PHE A 302 -0.91 11.74 -0.89
CA PHE A 302 0.49 12.01 -1.20
C PHE A 302 0.91 11.59 -2.62
N ALA A 303 0.19 10.69 -3.28
CA ALA A 303 0.50 10.36 -4.67
C ALA A 303 0.13 11.52 -5.61
N LEU A 304 0.89 11.64 -6.69
CA LEU A 304 0.63 12.59 -7.75
C LEU A 304 -0.75 12.31 -8.38
N PRO A 305 -1.52 13.35 -8.76
CA PRO A 305 -2.88 13.17 -9.25
C PRO A 305 -2.93 12.33 -10.53
N CYS A 306 -1.94 12.52 -11.42
CA CYS A 306 -1.81 11.74 -12.65
C CYS A 306 -1.74 10.22 -12.40
N ARG A 307 -1.26 9.80 -11.22
CA ARG A 307 -1.14 8.39 -10.85
C ARG A 307 -2.45 7.79 -10.36
N ILE A 308 -3.29 8.59 -9.71
CA ILE A 308 -4.57 8.14 -9.14
C ILE A 308 -5.71 8.25 -10.16
N GLU A 309 -5.65 9.24 -11.06
CA GLU A 309 -6.76 9.58 -11.95
C GLU A 309 -6.71 8.85 -13.30
N ARG A 310 -5.53 8.36 -13.71
CA ARG A 310 -5.30 7.83 -15.05
C ARG A 310 -4.42 6.59 -15.02
N GLY A 311 -4.59 5.73 -16.02
CA GLY A 311 -3.76 4.54 -16.22
C GLY A 311 -4.38 3.24 -15.69
N GLN A 312 -3.76 2.13 -16.07
CA GLN A 312 -4.21 0.79 -15.67
C GLN A 312 -4.03 0.57 -14.17
N GLU A 313 -2.96 1.12 -13.60
CA GLU A 313 -2.64 1.06 -12.18
C GLU A 313 -3.72 1.73 -11.32
N ALA A 314 -4.22 2.88 -11.76
CA ALA A 314 -5.31 3.61 -11.11
C ALA A 314 -6.59 2.78 -11.08
N TYR A 315 -6.96 2.20 -12.22
CA TYR A 315 -8.13 1.32 -12.33
C TYR A 315 -8.01 0.11 -11.40
N CYS A 316 -6.90 -0.64 -11.47
CA CYS A 316 -6.69 -1.81 -10.62
C CYS A 316 -6.66 -1.46 -9.13
N PHE A 317 -6.11 -0.30 -8.76
CA PHE A 317 -6.14 0.18 -7.40
C PHE A 317 -7.57 0.53 -6.94
N ALA A 318 -8.37 1.19 -7.78
CA ALA A 318 -9.78 1.46 -7.49
C ALA A 318 -10.59 0.16 -7.32
N THR A 319 -10.32 -0.86 -8.14
CA THR A 319 -10.91 -2.20 -7.98
C THR A 319 -10.54 -2.82 -6.62
N LEU A 320 -9.27 -2.76 -6.22
CA LEU A 320 -8.83 -3.25 -4.91
C LEU A 320 -9.56 -2.53 -3.77
N VAL A 321 -9.63 -1.19 -3.83
CA VAL A 321 -10.35 -0.37 -2.85
C VAL A 321 -11.84 -0.72 -2.80
N SER A 322 -12.47 -0.98 -3.93
CA SER A 322 -13.86 -1.43 -3.99
C SER A 322 -14.06 -2.80 -3.36
N CYS A 323 -13.08 -3.71 -3.44
CA CYS A 323 -13.17 -5.03 -2.80
C CYS A 323 -13.00 -4.98 -1.27
N ILE A 324 -12.40 -3.91 -0.75
CA ILE A 324 -12.12 -3.73 0.68
C ILE A 324 -13.32 -3.16 1.45
N LYS A 325 -14.14 -2.34 0.78
CA LYS A 325 -15.29 -1.64 1.37
C LYS A 325 -16.47 -2.60 1.55
#